data_AF-A0A9L0I6P1-F1
#
_entry.id   AF-A0A9L0I6P1-F1
#
_cell.length_a   1.000
_cell.length_b   1.000
_cell.length_c   1.000
_cell.angle_alpha   90.00
_cell.angle_beta   90.00
_cell.angle_gamma   90.00
#
_symmetry.space_group_name_H-M   'P 1'
#
loop_
_entity.id
_entity.type
_entity.pdbx_description
1 polymer ?
#
loop_
_entity_poly.entity_id
_entity_poly.type
_entity_poly.pdbx_seq_one_letter_code
_entity_poly.pdbx_strand_id
1 'polypeptide(L)'
;MLQKKQRCRFDGQETKGSKFITSNSSDFSDPVYKEIAITNGCINRMSKEELRAKLSEFKLETRGVKDVLKKRLKNYYKKQKLMLKESNAADSYYDYICIIDFEATCEEGNPPEFIHEIIEFPVVLLNTHTLEIEDTFQQYVRPEINTQLSDFCINLTGITQDLVDGADTFPQVLRKVVDWMKLKELGTKYKYSILTDGSWDMSKFLNIQCRLSRLKYPPFAKKWINIRKSYGNFYKVPRSQTKLTIMLEKLGMDYDGRPHSGLDDSKNIARIAVRMLQDGCELRINEKMHAGQLMSVSSSLPIEGTPAPQMPHSRK
;
A
#
# COMPACT_ATOMS: atom_id res chain seq x y z
N MET A 1 -58.14 -24.29 -29.13
CA MET A 1 -57.79 -23.12 -29.96
C MET A 1 -56.72 -22.31 -29.26
N LEU A 2 -55.58 -22.15 -29.93
CA LEU A 2 -54.48 -21.18 -29.75
C LEU A 2 -53.96 -20.87 -28.33
N GLN A 3 -52.94 -21.62 -27.93
CA GLN A 3 -51.78 -21.06 -27.22
C GLN A 3 -50.93 -20.26 -28.23
N LYS A 4 -50.59 -19.01 -27.90
CA LYS A 4 -49.53 -18.26 -28.59
C LYS A 4 -48.47 -17.84 -27.57
N LYS A 5 -47.35 -18.57 -27.62
CA LYS A 5 -46.02 -18.11 -27.17
C LYS A 5 -45.71 -16.79 -27.87
N GLN A 6 -45.15 -15.83 -27.13
CA GLN A 6 -44.42 -14.72 -27.75
C GLN A 6 -43.02 -14.59 -27.16
N ARG A 7 -42.08 -14.53 -28.11
CA ARG A 7 -40.63 -14.60 -28.03
C ARG A 7 -40.00 -13.43 -27.27
N CYS A 8 -38.84 -13.74 -26.73
CA CYS A 8 -37.75 -12.84 -26.39
C CYS A 8 -37.43 -11.83 -27.52
N ARG A 9 -37.23 -10.56 -27.16
CA ARG A 9 -36.44 -9.58 -27.92
C ARG A 9 -35.49 -8.89 -26.95
N PHE A 10 -34.20 -9.05 -27.21
CA PHE A 10 -33.12 -8.17 -26.77
C PHE A 10 -33.14 -6.92 -27.67
N ASP A 11 -33.08 -5.74 -27.07
CA ASP A 11 -32.18 -4.63 -27.42
C ASP A 11 -32.71 -3.28 -26.90
N GLY A 12 -31.78 -2.45 -26.43
CA GLY A 12 -31.91 -0.99 -26.48
C GLY A 12 -32.11 -0.27 -25.15
N GLN A 13 -31.00 0.16 -24.56
CA GLN A 13 -30.82 1.40 -23.77
C GLN A 13 -32.04 1.96 -23.02
N GLU A 14 -32.07 1.74 -21.71
CA GLU A 14 -32.65 2.73 -20.79
C GLU A 14 -31.68 2.98 -19.64
N THR A 15 -30.99 4.11 -19.72
CA THR A 15 -30.47 4.82 -18.56
C THR A 15 -31.62 5.11 -17.62
N LYS A 16 -31.84 4.27 -16.61
CA LYS A 16 -32.76 4.56 -15.51
C LYS A 16 -32.00 4.61 -14.21
N GLY A 17 -31.98 5.81 -13.66
CA GLY A 17 -31.36 6.16 -12.39
C GLY A 17 -31.82 5.21 -11.30
N SER A 18 -30.88 4.41 -10.82
CA SER A 18 -30.99 3.87 -9.48
C SER A 18 -31.04 5.06 -8.54
N LYS A 19 -32.04 5.08 -7.66
CA LYS A 19 -32.22 6.07 -6.60
C LYS A 19 -30.89 6.26 -5.89
N PHE A 20 -30.19 7.35 -6.20
CA PHE A 20 -29.11 7.85 -5.39
C PHE A 20 -29.73 8.27 -4.06
N ILE A 21 -29.68 7.37 -3.07
CA ILE A 21 -29.54 7.82 -1.71
C ILE A 21 -28.15 8.44 -1.68
N THR A 22 -28.10 9.76 -1.85
CA THR A 22 -26.94 10.57 -1.55
C THR A 22 -26.65 10.38 -0.06
N SER A 23 -25.84 9.38 0.28
CA SER A 23 -25.14 9.35 1.56
C SER A 23 -24.18 10.52 1.53
N ASN A 24 -24.68 11.68 1.95
CA ASN A 24 -23.87 12.88 2.11
C ASN A 24 -22.64 12.51 2.93
N SER A 25 -21.50 12.88 2.37
CA SER A 25 -20.22 12.93 3.06
C SER A 25 -20.37 13.63 4.42
N SER A 26 -20.11 12.87 5.48
CA SER A 26 -19.73 13.33 6.82
C SER A 26 -20.58 14.47 7.40
N ASP A 27 -21.73 14.13 7.97
CA ASP A 27 -22.48 15.05 8.82
C ASP A 27 -21.79 15.13 10.20
N PHE A 28 -20.73 15.96 10.31
CA PHE A 28 -20.03 16.24 11.58
C PHE A 28 -20.88 17.06 12.56
N SER A 29 -22.15 17.30 12.24
CA SER A 29 -23.12 17.99 13.10
C SER A 29 -23.52 17.17 14.33
N ASP A 30 -23.24 15.88 14.34
CA ASP A 30 -23.57 14.99 15.46
C ASP A 30 -22.89 15.40 16.77
N PRO A 31 -23.63 15.50 17.90
CA PRO A 31 -23.07 15.84 19.20
C PRO A 31 -21.86 15.00 19.62
N VAL A 32 -21.78 13.73 19.19
CA VAL A 32 -20.66 12.83 19.50
C VAL A 32 -19.31 13.41 19.04
N TYR A 33 -19.29 14.18 17.94
CA TYR A 33 -18.07 14.81 17.44
C TYR A 33 -17.59 15.97 18.32
N LYS A 34 -18.51 16.69 18.98
CA LYS A 34 -18.13 17.71 19.98
C LYS A 34 -17.44 17.06 21.17
N GLU A 35 -17.95 15.93 21.64
CA GLU A 35 -17.30 15.22 22.73
C GLU A 35 -15.95 14.64 22.33
N ILE A 36 -15.83 14.09 21.11
CA ILE A 36 -14.55 13.61 20.57
C ILE A 36 -13.54 14.76 20.51
N ALA A 37 -13.98 15.97 20.13
CA ALA A 37 -13.11 17.15 20.10
C ALA A 37 -12.60 17.54 21.50
N ILE A 38 -13.47 17.51 22.52
CA ILE A 38 -13.10 17.76 23.93
C ILE A 38 -12.08 16.70 24.40
N THR A 39 -12.36 15.41 24.18
CA THR A 39 -11.45 14.31 24.53
C THR A 39 -10.09 14.46 23.83
N ASN A 40 -10.08 14.81 22.53
CA ASN A 40 -8.85 15.08 21.79
C ASN A 40 -8.05 16.25 22.39
N GLY A 41 -8.74 17.28 22.88
CA GLY A 41 -8.13 18.41 23.59
C GLY A 41 -7.44 17.98 24.89
N CYS A 42 -8.08 17.10 25.68
CA CYS A 42 -7.46 16.51 26.87
C CYS A 42 -6.20 15.70 26.52
N ILE A 43 -6.29 14.81 25.52
CA ILE A 43 -5.16 13.98 25.08
C ILE A 43 -3.98 14.84 24.58
N ASN A 44 -4.24 15.98 23.95
CA ASN A 44 -3.19 16.89 23.49
C ASN A 44 -2.32 17.43 24.64
N ARG A 45 -2.91 17.61 25.83
CA ARG A 45 -2.26 18.18 27.03
C ARG A 45 -1.50 17.14 27.85
N MET A 46 -1.74 15.84 27.63
CA MET A 46 -1.07 14.78 28.37
C MET A 46 0.45 14.73 28.12
N SER A 47 1.19 14.42 29.17
CA SER A 47 2.60 14.01 29.15
C SER A 47 2.76 12.64 28.47
N LYS A 48 4.01 12.23 28.19
CA LYS A 48 4.27 10.93 27.54
C LYS A 48 3.95 9.78 28.50
N GLU A 49 4.18 9.99 29.78
CA GLU A 49 3.99 9.06 30.88
C GLU A 49 2.49 8.81 31.10
N GLU A 50 1.68 9.87 31.16
CA GLU A 50 0.21 9.75 31.25
C GLU A 50 -0.39 9.05 30.03
N LEU A 51 0.12 9.34 28.83
CA LEU A 51 -0.33 8.66 27.60
C LEU A 51 -0.04 7.16 27.68
N ARG A 52 1.16 6.77 28.11
CA ARG A 52 1.53 5.37 28.29
C ARG A 52 0.67 4.69 29.35
N ALA A 53 0.45 5.34 30.49
CA ALA A 53 -0.41 4.81 31.54
C ALA A 53 -1.83 4.55 31.04
N LYS A 54 -2.44 5.51 30.32
CA LYS A 54 -3.77 5.34 29.72
C LYS A 54 -3.83 4.28 28.63
N LEU A 55 -2.83 4.20 27.75
CA LEU A 55 -2.76 3.13 26.75
C LEU A 55 -2.64 1.75 27.42
N SER A 56 -1.82 1.64 28.48
CA SER A 56 -1.64 0.41 29.25
C SER A 56 -2.94 -0.02 29.94
N GLU A 57 -3.72 0.92 30.50
CA GLU A 57 -5.04 0.65 31.11
C GLU A 57 -5.99 -0.04 30.12
N PHE A 58 -5.94 0.37 28.85
CA PHE A 58 -6.75 -0.22 27.77
C PHE A 58 -6.08 -1.42 27.07
N LYS A 59 -4.96 -1.93 27.61
CA LYS A 59 -4.17 -3.03 27.01
C LYS A 59 -3.75 -2.74 25.56
N LEU A 60 -3.47 -1.48 25.25
CA LEU A 60 -2.97 -1.04 23.95
C LEU A 60 -1.44 -0.94 23.97
N GLU A 61 -0.83 -0.98 22.79
CA GLU A 61 0.62 -0.76 22.63
C GLU A 61 1.06 0.59 23.25
N THR A 62 2.15 0.57 24.02
CA THR A 62 2.71 1.73 24.71
C THR A 62 4.06 2.19 24.13
N ARG A 63 4.60 1.46 23.15
CA ARG A 63 5.79 1.85 22.38
C ARG A 63 5.50 2.98 21.39
N GLY A 64 6.58 3.70 21.08
CA GLY A 64 6.62 4.82 20.15
C GLY A 64 6.84 6.19 20.80
N VAL A 65 6.96 7.20 19.95
CA VAL A 65 7.10 8.61 20.35
C VAL A 65 5.77 9.22 20.77
N LYS A 66 5.81 10.39 21.43
CA LYS A 66 4.64 11.06 22.00
C LYS A 66 3.49 11.23 21.00
N ASP A 67 3.77 11.59 19.74
CA ASP A 67 2.74 11.81 18.72
C ASP A 67 2.05 10.51 18.28
N VAL A 68 2.79 9.41 18.21
CA VAL A 68 2.24 8.06 17.96
C VAL A 68 1.28 7.68 19.08
N LEU A 69 1.69 7.84 20.33
CA LEU A 69 0.86 7.52 21.50
C LEU A 69 -0.42 8.39 21.55
N LYS A 70 -0.29 9.70 21.29
CA LYS A 70 -1.44 10.60 21.16
C LYS A 70 -2.40 10.12 20.08
N LYS A 71 -1.89 9.77 18.90
CA LYS A 71 -2.72 9.38 17.77
C LYS A 71 -3.48 8.08 18.04
N ARG A 72 -2.78 7.08 18.60
CA ARG A 72 -3.37 5.80 19.05
C ARG A 72 -4.50 6.02 20.05
N LEU A 73 -4.25 6.79 21.11
CA LEU A 73 -5.25 7.03 22.15
C LEU A 73 -6.48 7.80 21.62
N LYS A 74 -6.28 8.83 20.79
CA LYS A 74 -7.38 9.56 20.14
C LYS A 74 -8.27 8.65 19.29
N ASN A 75 -7.64 7.80 18.49
CA ASN A 75 -8.37 6.89 17.61
C ASN A 75 -9.10 5.80 18.40
N TYR A 76 -8.51 5.28 19.48
CA TYR A 76 -9.20 4.36 20.39
C TYR A 76 -10.49 4.98 20.94
N TYR A 77 -10.42 6.17 21.54
CA TYR A 77 -11.61 6.85 22.07
C TYR A 77 -12.63 7.19 20.98
N LYS A 78 -12.17 7.62 19.80
CA LYS A 78 -13.06 7.85 18.64
C LYS A 78 -13.82 6.56 18.29
N LYS A 79 -13.12 5.43 18.20
CA LYS A 79 -13.72 4.13 17.86
C LYS A 79 -14.74 3.71 18.93
N GLN A 80 -14.40 3.80 20.21
CA GLN A 80 -15.33 3.48 21.30
C GLN A 80 -16.62 4.32 21.23
N LYS A 81 -16.50 5.63 21.04
CA LYS A 81 -17.67 6.53 20.99
C LYS A 81 -18.56 6.32 19.77
N LEU A 82 -17.99 5.96 18.62
CA LEU A 82 -18.76 5.71 17.40
C LEU A 82 -19.37 4.29 17.37
N MET A 83 -18.66 3.27 17.86
CA MET A 83 -19.18 1.89 17.91
C MET A 83 -20.33 1.71 18.91
N LEU A 84 -20.41 2.55 19.94
CA LEU A 84 -21.58 2.61 20.82
C LEU A 84 -22.86 3.07 20.10
N LYS A 85 -22.75 3.57 18.85
CA LYS A 85 -23.87 4.19 18.10
C LYS A 85 -24.20 3.51 16.77
N GLU A 86 -23.23 2.92 16.07
CA GLU A 86 -23.43 2.29 14.75
C GLU A 86 -22.96 0.83 14.75
N SER A 87 -23.88 -0.11 14.54
CA SER A 87 -23.59 -1.56 14.48
C SER A 87 -23.59 -2.15 13.07
N ASN A 88 -23.74 -1.37 12.00
CA ASN A 88 -23.79 -1.91 10.63
C ASN A 88 -23.29 -0.90 9.59
N ALA A 89 -22.01 -0.99 9.23
CA ALA A 89 -21.50 -0.49 7.95
C ALA A 89 -20.61 -1.59 7.34
N ALA A 90 -21.09 -2.18 6.24
CA ALA A 90 -20.43 -3.29 5.56
C ALA A 90 -19.06 -2.88 5.00
N ASP A 91 -18.10 -3.78 5.17
CA ASP A 91 -16.70 -3.71 4.76
C ASP A 91 -16.56 -3.35 3.27
N SER A 92 -16.17 -2.11 3.00
CA SER A 92 -15.73 -1.67 1.67
C SER A 92 -14.23 -1.42 1.61
N TYR A 93 -13.49 -1.84 2.64
CA TYR A 93 -12.04 -1.72 2.70
C TYR A 93 -11.36 -2.79 1.83
N TYR A 94 -10.04 -2.67 1.64
CA TYR A 94 -9.28 -3.73 0.97
C TYR A 94 -9.27 -4.98 1.83
N ASP A 95 -9.47 -6.16 1.25
CA ASP A 95 -9.21 -7.44 1.91
C ASP A 95 -7.70 -7.70 2.00
N TYR A 96 -6.96 -7.27 0.99
CA TYR A 96 -5.51 -7.46 0.90
C TYR A 96 -4.74 -6.20 0.53
N ILE A 97 -3.54 -6.06 1.09
CA ILE A 97 -2.53 -5.11 0.64
C ILE A 97 -1.34 -5.92 0.11
N CYS A 98 -0.92 -5.62 -1.13
CA CYS A 98 0.27 -6.17 -1.75
C CYS A 98 1.42 -5.18 -1.59
N ILE A 99 2.38 -5.49 -0.73
CA ILE A 99 3.56 -4.66 -0.51
C ILE A 99 4.63 -5.07 -1.51
N ILE A 100 5.20 -4.08 -2.21
CA ILE A 100 6.29 -4.26 -3.18
C ILE A 100 7.37 -3.22 -2.88
N ASP A 101 8.62 -3.66 -2.83
CA ASP A 101 9.80 -2.80 -2.70
C ASP A 101 10.91 -3.35 -3.62
N PHE A 102 11.18 -2.67 -4.73
CA PHE A 102 12.12 -3.18 -5.72
C PHE A 102 13.55 -2.89 -5.31
N GLU A 103 14.44 -3.86 -5.51
CA GLU A 103 15.87 -3.55 -5.66
C GLU A 103 16.20 -3.37 -7.14
N ALA A 104 17.13 -2.45 -7.40
CA ALA A 104 17.54 -2.09 -8.75
C ALA A 104 19.06 -1.93 -8.85
N THR A 105 19.61 -2.11 -10.06
CA THR A 105 21.00 -1.75 -10.36
C THR A 105 21.26 -0.30 -9.97
N CYS A 106 22.45 -0.03 -9.40
CA CYS A 106 22.84 1.29 -8.96
C CYS A 106 24.37 1.46 -8.95
N GLU A 107 24.81 2.72 -8.87
CA GLU A 107 26.23 3.09 -8.73
C GLU A 107 26.41 4.06 -7.56
N GLU A 108 27.63 4.08 -7.04
CA GLU A 108 28.03 5.02 -5.99
C GLU A 108 27.81 6.48 -6.44
N GLY A 109 27.37 7.33 -5.52
CA GLY A 109 27.02 8.73 -5.84
C GLY A 109 25.67 8.92 -6.55
N ASN A 110 24.98 7.82 -6.92
CA ASN A 110 23.66 7.84 -7.57
C ASN A 110 23.59 8.81 -8.78
N PRO A 111 24.40 8.58 -9.83
CA PRO A 111 24.46 9.46 -10.99
C PRO A 111 23.07 9.61 -11.65
N PRO A 112 22.65 10.84 -12.00
CA PRO A 112 21.27 11.11 -12.40
C PRO A 112 20.86 10.43 -13.72
N GLU A 113 21.81 10.22 -14.63
CA GLU A 113 21.59 9.60 -15.94
C GLU A 113 21.74 8.08 -15.93
N PHE A 114 22.00 7.47 -14.76
CA PHE A 114 22.15 6.02 -14.65
C PHE A 114 20.82 5.30 -14.98
N ILE A 115 20.91 4.31 -15.86
CA ILE A 115 19.77 3.51 -16.28
C ILE A 115 19.58 2.36 -15.30
N HIS A 116 18.67 2.54 -14.35
CA HIS A 116 18.30 1.50 -13.39
C HIS A 116 17.50 0.38 -14.05
N GLU A 117 17.84 -0.86 -13.69
CA GLU A 117 17.10 -2.08 -14.00
C GLU A 117 16.70 -2.78 -12.70
N ILE A 118 15.48 -3.28 -12.61
CA ILE A 118 15.02 -4.06 -11.45
C ILE A 118 15.80 -5.36 -11.40
N ILE A 119 16.34 -5.70 -10.22
CA ILE A 119 17.12 -6.92 -9.95
C ILE A 119 16.52 -7.80 -8.86
N GLU A 120 15.56 -7.29 -8.09
CA GLU A 120 14.72 -8.06 -7.17
C GLU A 120 13.25 -7.62 -7.28
N PHE A 121 12.34 -8.57 -7.36
CA PHE A 121 10.89 -8.34 -7.39
C PHE A 121 10.23 -9.12 -6.23
N PRO A 122 10.18 -8.54 -5.01
CA PRO A 122 9.46 -9.11 -3.89
C PRO A 122 7.98 -8.68 -3.91
N VAL A 123 7.11 -9.54 -3.38
CA VAL A 123 5.72 -9.21 -3.07
C VAL A 123 5.35 -9.82 -1.72
N VAL A 124 4.83 -9.01 -0.79
CA VAL A 124 4.31 -9.47 0.50
C VAL A 124 2.80 -9.25 0.53
N LEU A 125 2.03 -10.30 0.82
CA LEU A 125 0.57 -10.25 0.88
C LEU A 125 0.09 -10.12 2.33
N LEU A 126 -0.42 -8.95 2.68
CA LEU A 126 -1.01 -8.66 3.98
C LEU A 126 -2.53 -8.80 3.92
N ASN A 127 -3.12 -9.69 4.71
CA ASN A 127 -4.56 -9.74 4.94
C ASN A 127 -4.96 -8.65 5.96
N THR A 128 -5.87 -7.77 5.59
CA THR A 128 -6.26 -6.62 6.44
C THR A 128 -7.22 -6.99 7.56
N HIS A 129 -7.92 -8.12 7.44
CA HIS A 129 -8.86 -8.64 8.42
C HIS A 129 -8.13 -9.32 9.58
N THR A 130 -7.16 -10.18 9.27
CA THR A 130 -6.35 -10.90 10.26
C THR A 130 -5.14 -10.08 10.72
N LEU A 131 -4.70 -9.12 9.90
CA LEU A 131 -3.46 -8.37 10.07
C LEU A 131 -2.20 -9.23 10.03
N GLU A 132 -2.27 -10.35 9.30
CA GLU A 132 -1.18 -11.29 9.11
C GLU A 132 -0.66 -11.27 7.68
N ILE A 133 0.64 -11.52 7.52
CA ILE A 133 1.24 -11.80 6.22
C ILE A 133 0.85 -13.24 5.85
N GLU A 134 0.04 -13.40 4.81
CA GLU A 134 -0.45 -14.72 4.39
C GLU A 134 0.46 -15.40 3.37
N ASP A 135 1.21 -14.61 2.60
CA ASP A 135 2.15 -15.16 1.63
C ASP A 135 3.25 -14.15 1.29
N THR A 136 4.38 -14.68 0.81
CA THR A 136 5.52 -13.91 0.33
C THR A 136 6.05 -14.53 -0.95
N PHE A 137 6.34 -13.68 -1.93
CA PHE A 137 6.95 -14.05 -3.19
C PHE A 137 8.25 -13.28 -3.36
N GLN A 138 9.30 -13.94 -3.86
CA GLN A 138 10.58 -13.31 -4.15
C GLN A 138 11.18 -13.95 -5.40
N GLN A 139 11.59 -13.11 -6.35
CA GLN A 139 12.39 -13.51 -7.51
C GLN A 139 13.44 -12.44 -7.77
N TYR A 140 14.65 -12.88 -8.08
CA TYR A 140 15.65 -12.02 -8.69
C TYR A 140 15.35 -11.85 -10.18
N VAL A 141 15.88 -10.77 -10.77
CA VAL A 141 15.67 -10.41 -12.17
C VAL A 141 17.04 -10.18 -12.80
N ARG A 142 17.27 -10.79 -13.97
CA ARG A 142 18.50 -10.57 -14.73
C ARG A 142 18.43 -9.22 -15.47
N PRO A 143 19.33 -8.26 -15.19
CA PRO A 143 19.44 -7.04 -15.98
C PRO A 143 20.04 -7.35 -17.37
N GLU A 144 19.65 -6.57 -18.39
CA GLU A 144 20.04 -6.79 -19.79
C GLU A 144 20.83 -5.60 -20.38
N ILE A 145 20.83 -4.43 -19.73
CA ILE A 145 21.61 -3.25 -20.15
C ILE A 145 22.93 -3.18 -19.37
N ASN A 146 22.83 -3.10 -18.04
CA ASN A 146 23.96 -3.05 -17.12
C ASN A 146 24.06 -4.42 -16.42
N THR A 147 24.53 -5.43 -17.16
CA THR A 147 24.50 -6.84 -16.72
C THR A 147 25.40 -7.11 -15.52
N GLN A 148 26.51 -6.38 -15.41
CA GLN A 148 27.43 -6.47 -14.28
C GLN A 148 26.98 -5.51 -13.17
N LEU A 149 26.69 -6.06 -11.99
CA LEU A 149 26.41 -5.27 -10.81
C LEU A 149 27.68 -4.56 -10.36
N SER A 150 27.56 -3.29 -9.97
CA SER A 150 28.66 -2.56 -9.35
C SER A 150 28.94 -3.12 -7.95
N ASP A 151 30.18 -2.98 -7.46
CA ASP A 151 30.54 -3.35 -6.09
C ASP A 151 29.66 -2.61 -5.07
N PHE A 152 29.32 -1.35 -5.35
CA PHE A 152 28.40 -0.58 -4.53
C PHE A 152 27.00 -1.23 -4.47
N CYS A 153 26.46 -1.65 -5.61
CA CYS A 153 25.15 -2.29 -5.69
C CYS A 153 25.12 -3.63 -4.92
N ILE A 154 26.16 -4.46 -5.10
CA ILE A 154 26.30 -5.74 -4.39
C ILE A 154 26.39 -5.50 -2.88
N ASN A 155 27.22 -4.56 -2.44
CA ASN A 155 27.39 -4.26 -1.01
C ASN A 155 26.11 -3.66 -0.41
N LEU A 156 25.42 -2.78 -1.13
CA LEU A 156 24.18 -2.17 -0.69
C LEU A 156 23.08 -3.22 -0.56
N THR A 157 22.77 -3.94 -1.65
CA THR A 157 21.59 -4.82 -1.74
C THR A 157 21.83 -6.24 -1.22
N GLY A 158 23.10 -6.68 -1.19
CA GLY A 158 23.47 -8.06 -0.86
C GLY A 158 23.20 -9.05 -1.99
N ILE A 159 22.72 -8.59 -3.14
CA ILE A 159 22.47 -9.42 -4.32
C ILE A 159 23.81 -9.63 -5.03
N THR A 160 24.19 -10.89 -5.21
CA THR A 160 25.43 -11.26 -5.89
C THR A 160 25.25 -11.34 -7.41
N GLN A 161 26.36 -11.24 -8.14
CA GLN A 161 26.35 -11.41 -9.60
C GLN A 161 25.75 -12.77 -10.00
N ASP A 162 26.14 -13.86 -9.32
CA ASP A 162 25.64 -15.20 -9.61
C ASP A 162 24.10 -15.31 -9.50
N LEU A 163 23.49 -14.58 -8.56
CA LEU A 163 22.03 -14.56 -8.40
C LEU A 163 21.34 -13.92 -9.60
N VAL A 164 21.85 -12.80 -10.10
CA VAL A 164 21.26 -12.13 -11.27
C VAL A 164 21.58 -12.85 -12.58
N ASP A 165 22.74 -13.50 -12.69
CA ASP A 165 23.11 -14.29 -13.87
C ASP A 165 22.16 -15.50 -14.05
N GLY A 166 21.85 -16.19 -12.94
CA GLY A 166 20.91 -17.31 -12.90
C GLY A 166 19.42 -16.92 -12.93
N ALA A 167 19.10 -15.62 -12.87
CA ALA A 167 17.73 -15.15 -12.79
C ALA A 167 16.99 -15.13 -14.15
N ASP A 168 15.68 -15.04 -14.09
CA ASP A 168 14.84 -14.81 -15.27
C ASP A 168 14.86 -13.33 -15.69
N THR A 169 14.52 -13.05 -16.96
CA THR A 169 14.33 -11.67 -17.43
C THR A 169 13.09 -11.02 -16.78
N PHE A 170 13.05 -9.69 -16.74
CA PHE A 170 11.92 -8.97 -16.14
C PHE A 170 10.54 -9.39 -16.68
N PRO A 171 10.30 -9.56 -18.00
CA PRO A 171 9.00 -10.02 -18.50
C PRO A 171 8.58 -11.40 -17.99
N GLN A 172 9.54 -12.30 -17.77
CA GLN A 172 9.27 -13.64 -17.23
C GLN A 172 8.91 -13.55 -15.73
N VAL A 173 9.66 -12.76 -14.96
CA VAL A 173 9.38 -12.55 -13.53
C VAL A 173 8.04 -11.83 -13.32
N LEU A 174 7.75 -10.79 -14.10
CA LEU A 174 6.46 -10.09 -14.04
C LEU A 174 5.29 -11.03 -14.35
N ARG A 175 5.47 -11.98 -15.28
CA ARG A 175 4.46 -13.01 -15.55
C ARG A 175 4.23 -13.90 -14.32
N LYS A 176 5.30 -14.40 -13.69
CA LYS A 176 5.21 -15.19 -12.46
C LYS A 176 4.51 -14.43 -11.33
N VAL A 177 4.79 -13.13 -11.18
CA VAL A 177 4.09 -12.25 -10.22
C VAL A 177 2.60 -12.16 -10.54
N VAL A 178 2.23 -11.90 -11.80
CA VAL A 178 0.82 -11.83 -12.21
C VAL A 178 0.10 -13.15 -11.97
N ASP A 179 0.73 -14.27 -12.31
CA ASP A 179 0.15 -15.61 -12.12
C ASP A 179 -0.01 -15.94 -10.64
N TRP A 180 0.98 -15.59 -9.81
CA TRP A 180 0.88 -15.71 -8.35
C TRP A 180 -0.26 -14.85 -7.79
N MET A 181 -0.41 -13.59 -8.22
CA MET A 181 -1.50 -12.72 -7.76
C MET A 181 -2.88 -13.24 -8.21
N LYS A 182 -2.97 -13.83 -9.41
CA LYS A 182 -4.20 -14.47 -9.91
C LYS A 182 -4.58 -15.71 -9.09
N LEU A 183 -3.60 -16.51 -8.68
CA LEU A 183 -3.82 -17.67 -7.80
C LEU A 183 -4.43 -17.25 -6.46
N LYS A 184 -4.13 -16.04 -5.99
CA LYS A 184 -4.73 -15.43 -4.79
C LYS A 184 -6.05 -14.72 -5.04
N GLU A 185 -6.61 -14.81 -6.25
CA GLU A 185 -7.90 -14.23 -6.64
C GLU A 185 -8.00 -12.70 -6.43
N LEU A 186 -6.87 -11.99 -6.54
CA LEU A 186 -6.79 -10.54 -6.32
C LEU A 186 -7.44 -9.75 -7.45
N GLY A 187 -8.37 -8.86 -7.09
CA GLY A 187 -9.14 -8.03 -8.03
C GLY A 187 -10.28 -8.78 -8.73
N THR A 188 -10.49 -10.06 -8.41
CA THR A 188 -11.66 -10.84 -8.83
C THR A 188 -12.55 -11.15 -7.63
N LYS A 189 -12.05 -11.93 -6.67
CA LYS A 189 -12.76 -12.28 -5.44
C LYS A 189 -12.47 -11.30 -4.32
N TYR A 190 -11.20 -10.91 -4.18
CA TYR A 190 -10.75 -10.04 -3.11
C TYR A 190 -10.38 -8.66 -3.61
N LYS A 191 -10.84 -7.64 -2.89
CA LYS A 191 -10.46 -6.25 -3.14
C LYS A 191 -9.05 -6.03 -2.60
N TYR A 192 -8.18 -5.44 -3.41
CA TYR A 192 -6.80 -5.23 -2.99
C TYR A 192 -6.24 -3.87 -3.40
N SER A 193 -5.07 -3.53 -2.84
CA SER A 193 -4.26 -2.40 -3.25
C SER A 193 -2.77 -2.73 -3.22
N ILE A 194 -1.98 -2.04 -4.05
CA ILE A 194 -0.51 -2.07 -3.97
C ILE A 194 -0.04 -1.00 -2.98
N LEU A 195 1.00 -1.31 -2.20
CA LEU A 195 1.64 -0.39 -1.28
C LEU A 195 3.16 -0.42 -1.44
N THR A 196 3.80 0.75 -1.42
CA THR A 196 5.27 0.91 -1.57
C THR A 196 5.84 1.92 -0.57
N ASP A 197 7.15 1.85 -0.28
CA ASP A 197 7.87 2.81 0.59
C ASP A 197 8.32 4.09 -0.15
N GLY A 198 7.33 4.84 -0.63
CA GLY A 198 7.53 6.02 -1.44
C GLY A 198 6.95 5.84 -2.83
N SER A 199 7.33 6.72 -3.75
CA SER A 199 6.78 6.74 -5.10
C SER A 199 7.67 6.06 -6.14
N TRP A 200 8.95 5.81 -5.81
CA TRP A 200 9.98 5.46 -6.80
C TRP A 200 9.77 4.09 -7.42
N ASP A 201 9.31 3.09 -6.67
CA ASP A 201 9.05 1.75 -7.19
C ASP A 201 8.17 1.78 -8.43
N MET A 202 7.01 2.44 -8.31
CA MET A 202 6.02 2.45 -9.37
C MET A 202 6.29 3.56 -10.39
N SER A 203 6.72 4.75 -9.97
CA SER A 203 6.89 5.90 -10.87
C SER A 203 8.24 5.94 -11.59
N LYS A 204 9.29 5.37 -10.99
CA LYS A 204 10.67 5.35 -11.51
C LYS A 204 11.05 3.94 -11.97
N PHE A 205 11.22 2.98 -11.06
CA PHE A 205 11.81 1.67 -11.38
C PHE A 205 10.94 0.85 -12.34
N LEU A 206 9.69 0.56 -11.99
CA LEU A 206 8.77 -0.18 -12.86
C LEU A 206 8.51 0.56 -14.19
N ASN A 207 8.46 1.89 -14.14
CA ASN A 207 8.25 2.72 -15.32
C ASN A 207 9.44 2.70 -16.30
N ILE A 208 10.67 2.70 -15.79
CA ILE A 208 11.88 2.54 -16.61
C ILE A 208 11.95 1.10 -17.13
N GLN A 209 11.80 0.12 -16.24
CA GLN A 209 11.90 -1.30 -16.57
C GLN A 209 10.90 -1.72 -17.66
N CYS A 210 9.63 -1.30 -17.58
CA CYS A 210 8.66 -1.56 -18.65
C CYS A 210 9.09 -0.95 -19.99
N ARG A 211 9.74 0.22 -20.00
CA ARG A 211 10.25 0.83 -21.24
C ARG A 211 11.42 0.03 -21.81
N LEU A 212 12.37 -0.36 -20.97
CA LEU A 212 13.52 -1.19 -21.37
C LEU A 212 13.07 -2.53 -21.95
N SER A 213 12.16 -3.22 -21.25
CA SER A 213 11.61 -4.51 -21.69
C SER A 213 10.52 -4.39 -22.78
N ARG A 214 10.29 -3.20 -23.34
CA ARG A 214 9.27 -2.93 -24.38
C ARG A 214 7.88 -3.44 -24.00
N LEU A 215 7.48 -3.28 -22.75
CA LEU A 215 6.16 -3.62 -22.23
C LEU A 215 5.32 -2.35 -22.02
N LYS A 216 4.00 -2.47 -22.22
CA LYS A 216 3.08 -1.45 -21.71
C LYS A 216 3.11 -1.45 -20.18
N TYR A 217 2.97 -0.28 -19.57
CA TYR A 217 2.88 -0.19 -18.11
C TYR A 217 1.61 -0.91 -17.60
N PRO A 218 1.72 -1.85 -16.64
CA PRO A 218 0.61 -2.68 -16.20
C PRO A 218 -0.51 -1.83 -15.56
N PRO A 219 -1.78 -1.93 -16.00
CA PRO A 219 -2.87 -1.13 -15.46
C PRO A 219 -3.07 -1.28 -13.94
N PHE A 220 -2.85 -2.48 -13.39
CA PHE A 220 -2.99 -2.76 -11.97
C PHE A 220 -1.95 -2.04 -11.09
N ALA A 221 -0.82 -1.61 -11.65
CA ALA A 221 0.21 -0.87 -10.91
C ALA A 221 0.06 0.66 -11.01
N LYS A 222 -0.96 1.17 -11.72
CA LYS A 222 -1.09 2.62 -11.97
C LYS A 222 -1.53 3.44 -10.77
N LYS A 223 -2.02 2.82 -9.70
CA LYS A 223 -2.49 3.47 -8.48
C LYS A 223 -1.96 2.65 -7.30
N TRP A 224 -1.41 3.32 -6.30
CA TRP A 224 -0.86 2.64 -5.11
C TRP A 224 -0.99 3.52 -3.86
N ILE A 225 -0.72 2.88 -2.72
CA ILE A 225 -0.56 3.49 -1.42
C ILE A 225 0.94 3.78 -1.24
N ASN A 226 1.32 5.05 -1.24
CA ASN A 226 2.62 5.47 -0.72
C ASN A 226 2.53 5.54 0.80
N ILE A 227 3.16 4.60 1.50
CA ILE A 227 3.07 4.50 2.97
C ILE A 227 3.78 5.67 3.66
N ARG A 228 4.84 6.26 3.09
CA ARG A 228 5.50 7.45 3.64
C ARG A 228 4.54 8.62 3.74
N LYS A 229 3.74 8.84 2.69
CA LYS A 229 2.72 9.89 2.65
C LYS A 229 1.61 9.61 3.65
N SER A 230 1.15 8.36 3.74
CA SER A 230 0.14 7.95 4.73
C SER A 230 0.65 8.14 6.16
N TYR A 231 1.88 7.71 6.45
CA TYR A 231 2.52 7.80 7.76
C TYR A 231 2.66 9.27 8.21
N GLY A 232 3.25 10.12 7.35
CA GLY A 232 3.41 11.55 7.63
C GLY A 232 2.08 12.24 7.91
N ASN A 233 1.05 11.95 7.11
CA ASN A 233 -0.28 12.53 7.30
C ASN A 233 -0.98 12.05 8.57
N PHE A 234 -0.82 10.77 8.92
CA PHE A 234 -1.52 10.15 10.04
C PHE A 234 -0.90 10.50 11.39
N TYR A 235 0.42 10.37 11.52
CA TYR A 235 1.17 10.68 12.74
C TYR A 235 1.66 12.14 12.82
N LYS A 236 1.38 12.96 11.79
CA LYS A 236 1.70 14.40 11.73
C LYS A 236 3.20 14.69 11.82
N VAL A 237 3.98 13.96 11.03
CA VAL A 237 5.44 14.14 10.93
C VAL A 237 5.85 14.63 9.54
N PRO A 238 6.94 15.40 9.42
CA PRO A 238 7.44 15.85 8.12
C PRO A 238 8.06 14.70 7.33
N ARG A 239 8.20 14.88 6.00
CA ARG A 239 8.79 13.88 5.08
C ARG A 239 10.20 13.42 5.48
N SER A 240 10.99 14.27 6.15
CA SER A 240 12.32 13.86 6.64
C SER A 240 12.26 12.75 7.70
N GLN A 241 11.10 12.54 8.33
CA GLN A 241 10.85 11.53 9.36
C GLN A 241 10.14 10.28 8.81
N THR A 242 10.08 10.11 7.48
CA THR A 242 9.37 8.99 6.83
C THR A 242 10.31 8.03 6.10
N LYS A 243 11.60 7.98 6.46
CA LYS A 243 12.48 6.88 6.00
C LYS A 243 12.10 5.60 6.76
N LEU A 244 12.20 4.44 6.12
CA LEU A 244 11.79 3.15 6.68
C LEU A 244 12.28 2.92 8.12
N THR A 245 13.59 3.04 8.34
CA THR A 245 14.21 2.87 9.66
C THR A 245 13.69 3.87 10.70
N ILE A 246 13.47 5.12 10.32
CA ILE A 246 12.91 6.15 11.21
C ILE A 246 11.44 5.84 11.54
N MET A 247 10.65 5.39 10.56
CA MET A 247 9.25 5.01 10.82
C MET A 247 9.17 3.86 11.83
N LEU A 248 10.01 2.82 11.67
CA LEU A 248 10.12 1.73 12.63
C LEU A 248 10.52 2.24 14.03
N GLU A 249 11.60 3.02 14.13
CA GLU A 249 12.10 3.58 15.39
C GLU A 249 11.02 4.41 16.12
N LYS A 250 10.33 5.29 15.39
CA LYS A 250 9.28 6.15 15.97
C LYS A 250 8.05 5.37 16.45
N LEU A 251 7.81 4.19 15.88
CA LEU A 251 6.80 3.23 16.35
C LEU A 251 7.33 2.34 17.49
N GLY A 252 8.62 2.41 17.81
CA GLY A 252 9.29 1.57 18.80
C GLY A 252 9.47 0.13 18.33
N MET A 253 9.78 -0.04 17.04
CA MET A 253 10.07 -1.33 16.41
C MET A 253 11.50 -1.30 15.86
N ASP A 254 12.21 -2.41 15.99
CA ASP A 254 13.50 -2.61 15.34
C ASP A 254 13.31 -3.16 13.92
N TYR A 255 14.29 -2.92 13.07
CA TYR A 255 14.37 -3.54 11.74
C TYR A 255 14.61 -5.04 11.87
N ASP A 256 13.91 -5.85 11.07
CA ASP A 256 14.07 -7.30 11.03
C ASP A 256 14.62 -7.74 9.66
N GLY A 257 15.67 -8.57 9.66
CA GLY A 257 16.35 -8.99 8.43
C GLY A 257 17.46 -8.02 7.97
N ARG A 258 17.76 -8.05 6.66
CA ARG A 258 18.84 -7.26 6.04
C ARG A 258 18.29 -6.01 5.35
N PRO A 259 18.69 -4.79 5.75
CA PRO A 259 18.35 -3.56 5.01
C PRO A 259 18.78 -3.66 3.54
N HIS A 260 17.95 -3.14 2.63
CA HIS A 260 18.16 -3.19 1.17
C HIS A 260 18.13 -4.61 0.59
N SER A 261 17.58 -5.59 1.32
CA SER A 261 16.98 -6.77 0.70
C SER A 261 15.50 -6.47 0.51
N GLY A 262 15.03 -6.48 -0.73
CA GLY A 262 13.68 -6.01 -1.05
C GLY A 262 12.59 -6.81 -0.32
N LEU A 263 12.78 -8.12 -0.13
CA LEU A 263 11.84 -8.93 0.65
C LEU A 263 11.78 -8.54 2.13
N ASP A 264 12.94 -8.33 2.77
CA ASP A 264 12.99 -7.96 4.19
C ASP A 264 12.46 -6.53 4.39
N ASP A 265 12.79 -5.60 3.49
CA ASP A 265 12.21 -4.26 3.50
C ASP A 265 10.67 -4.33 3.33
N SER A 266 10.17 -5.12 2.38
CA SER A 266 8.73 -5.35 2.19
C SER A 266 8.03 -5.90 3.44
N LYS A 267 8.66 -6.81 4.18
CA LYS A 267 8.12 -7.33 5.47
C LYS A 267 8.11 -6.25 6.54
N ASN A 268 9.16 -5.42 6.63
CA ASN A 268 9.21 -4.30 7.57
C ASN A 268 8.15 -3.23 7.24
N ILE A 269 7.94 -2.94 5.97
CA ILE A 269 6.86 -2.08 5.49
C ILE A 269 5.49 -2.65 5.87
N ALA A 270 5.29 -3.97 5.73
CA ALA A 270 4.08 -4.64 6.17
C ALA A 270 3.86 -4.52 7.70
N ARG A 271 4.92 -4.64 8.52
CA ARG A 271 4.85 -4.40 9.98
C ARG A 271 4.39 -2.97 10.31
N ILE A 272 4.86 -1.97 9.56
CA ILE A 272 4.38 -0.58 9.69
C ILE A 272 2.90 -0.49 9.29
N ALA A 273 2.52 -1.10 8.16
CA ALA A 273 1.13 -1.09 7.68
C ALA A 273 0.17 -1.69 8.72
N VAL A 274 0.52 -2.86 9.28
CA VAL A 274 -0.23 -3.51 10.39
C VAL A 274 -0.38 -2.56 11.56
N ARG A 275 0.72 -1.95 12.04
CA ARG A 275 0.66 -1.00 13.16
C ARG A 275 -0.24 0.20 12.84
N MET A 276 -0.16 0.74 11.63
CA MET A 276 -1.01 1.86 11.22
C MET A 276 -2.49 1.48 11.20
N LEU A 277 -2.84 0.30 10.68
CA LEU A 277 -4.21 -0.23 10.69
C LEU A 277 -4.72 -0.41 12.12
N GLN A 278 -3.92 -1.01 13.01
CA GLN A 278 -4.25 -1.17 14.43
C GLN A 278 -4.45 0.16 15.15
N ASP A 279 -3.65 1.17 14.81
CA ASP A 279 -3.79 2.53 15.34
C ASP A 279 -5.01 3.27 14.74
N GLY A 280 -5.74 2.65 13.81
CA GLY A 280 -6.97 3.16 13.21
C GLY A 280 -6.74 4.03 11.97
N CYS A 281 -5.61 3.87 11.28
CA CYS A 281 -5.39 4.47 9.97
C CYS A 281 -6.02 3.59 8.89
N GLU A 282 -6.90 4.18 8.09
CA GLU A 282 -7.41 3.53 6.88
C GLU A 282 -6.47 3.86 5.72
N LEU A 283 -5.51 2.97 5.44
CA LEU A 283 -4.55 3.13 4.36
C LEU A 283 -5.29 3.10 3.01
N ARG A 284 -5.20 4.17 2.23
CA ARG A 284 -5.92 4.31 0.96
C ARG A 284 -4.97 4.74 -0.15
N ILE A 285 -5.31 4.36 -1.38
CA ILE A 285 -4.58 4.81 -2.58
C ILE A 285 -4.44 6.33 -2.53
N ASN A 286 -3.19 6.81 -2.63
CA ASN A 286 -2.87 8.23 -2.46
C ASN A 286 -1.91 8.75 -3.56
N GLU A 287 -1.44 7.88 -4.46
CA GLU A 287 -0.61 8.18 -5.62
C GLU A 287 -1.06 7.39 -6.86
N LYS A 288 -0.79 7.94 -8.04
CA LYS A 288 -1.07 7.31 -9.33
C LYS A 288 -0.09 7.77 -10.42
N MET A 289 0.06 6.95 -11.45
CA MET A 289 0.64 7.32 -12.73
C MET A 289 -0.45 7.71 -13.73
N HIS A 290 -0.33 8.90 -14.34
CA HIS A 290 -1.20 9.34 -15.43
C HIS A 290 -0.37 10.07 -16.48
N ALA A 291 -0.50 9.69 -17.75
CA ALA A 291 0.29 10.24 -18.85
C ALA A 291 1.82 10.25 -18.58
N GLY A 292 2.34 9.24 -17.88
CA GLY A 292 3.76 9.15 -17.52
C GLY A 292 4.21 10.04 -16.35
N GLN A 293 3.28 10.79 -15.73
CA GLN A 293 3.56 11.66 -14.58
C GLN A 293 2.98 11.08 -13.28
N LEU A 294 3.73 11.29 -12.19
CA LEU A 294 3.29 10.99 -10.84
C LEU A 294 2.27 12.06 -10.38
N MET A 295 1.10 11.62 -9.93
CA MET A 295 0.05 12.48 -9.40
C MET A 295 -0.46 11.97 -8.06
N SER A 296 -0.96 12.89 -7.22
CA SER A 296 -1.69 12.51 -6.02
C SER A 296 -3.12 12.04 -6.34
N VAL A 297 -3.64 11.13 -5.53
CA VAL A 297 -5.07 10.76 -5.51
C VAL A 297 -5.73 11.48 -4.33
N SER A 298 -6.90 12.07 -4.57
CA SER A 298 -7.64 12.80 -3.54
C SER A 298 -8.14 11.86 -2.45
N SER A 299 -7.98 12.25 -1.19
CA SER A 299 -8.51 11.51 -0.05
C SER A 299 -10.04 11.54 0.05
N SER A 300 -10.72 12.45 -0.66
CA SER A 300 -12.19 12.54 -0.68
C SER A 300 -12.86 11.51 -1.59
N LEU A 301 -12.10 10.85 -2.46
CA LEU A 301 -12.65 9.83 -3.36
C LEU A 301 -12.98 8.54 -2.59
N PRO A 302 -14.00 7.79 -3.00
CA PRO A 302 -14.29 6.48 -2.44
C PRO A 302 -13.10 5.52 -2.57
N ILE A 303 -13.02 4.54 -1.67
CA ILE A 303 -12.02 3.48 -1.75
C ILE A 303 -12.36 2.59 -2.94
N GLU A 304 -11.57 2.69 -4.00
CA GLU A 304 -11.63 1.79 -5.16
C GLU A 304 -10.57 0.71 -5.03
N GLY A 305 -10.91 -0.51 -5.43
CA GLY A 305 -9.97 -1.63 -5.53
C GLY A 305 -9.09 -1.52 -6.77
N THR A 306 -7.92 -2.13 -6.72
CA THR A 306 -7.07 -2.30 -7.90
C THR A 306 -7.69 -3.35 -8.84
N PRO A 307 -7.68 -3.14 -10.19
CA PRO A 307 -8.19 -4.13 -11.13
C PRO A 307 -7.37 -5.42 -11.10
N ALA A 308 -8.00 -6.55 -11.41
CA ALA A 308 -7.32 -7.85 -11.49
C ALA A 308 -6.05 -7.78 -12.37
N PRO A 309 -4.92 -8.35 -11.91
CA PRO A 309 -3.65 -8.23 -12.60
C PRO A 309 -3.68 -9.00 -13.93
N GLN A 310 -3.11 -8.39 -14.96
CA GLN A 310 -2.95 -8.98 -16.28
C GLN A 310 -1.54 -8.71 -16.78
N MET A 311 -0.95 -9.69 -17.46
CA MET A 311 0.35 -9.52 -18.11
C MET A 311 0.22 -8.45 -19.20
N PRO A 312 0.98 -7.35 -19.14
CA PRO A 312 0.89 -6.32 -20.17
C PRO A 312 1.39 -6.84 -21.51
N HIS A 313 0.74 -6.39 -22.59
CA HIS A 313 1.22 -6.64 -23.94
C HIS A 313 2.52 -5.86 -24.22
N SER A 314 3.32 -6.39 -25.14
CA SER A 314 4.45 -5.66 -25.71
C SER A 314 4.00 -4.35 -26.35
N ARG A 315 4.82 -3.32 -26.20
CA ARG A 315 4.72 -2.06 -26.93
C ARG A 315 5.37 -2.30 -28.30
N LYS A 316 4.60 -2.10 -29.37
CA LYS A 316 5.14 -2.04 -30.73
C LYS A 316 6.08 -0.84 -30.87
#